data_AF-A0A953EJT7-F1
#
_entry.id   AF-A0A953EJT7-F1
#
_cell.length_a   1.000
_cell.length_b   1.000
_cell.length_c   1.000
_cell.angle_alpha   90.00
_cell.angle_beta   90.00
_cell.angle_gamma   90.00
#
_symmetry.space_group_name_H-M   'P 1'
#
loop_
_entity.id
_entity.type
_entity.pdbx_description
1 polymer ?
#
loop_
_entity_poly.entity_id
_entity_poly.type
_entity_poly.pdbx_seq_one_letter_code
_entity_poly.pdbx_strand_id
1 'polypeptide(L)'
;MSTTLEKIKPDTLARIEKQAQFLGLSVDEYLQRLLPIEERELALKPEFPDDEFEQDMAQFADVTELNDRKGSYSREDIYFDHD
;
A
#
# COMPACT_ATOMS: atom_id res chain seq x y z
N MET A 1 -23.76 3.86 22.64
CA MET A 1 -23.19 5.19 22.34
C MET A 1 -21.69 5.01 22.17
N SER A 2 -21.19 5.16 20.94
CA SER A 2 -19.81 4.84 20.57
C SER A 2 -18.83 5.84 21.16
N THR A 3 -17.91 5.37 21.99
CA THR A 3 -16.93 6.14 22.79
C THR A 3 -15.62 6.44 22.05
N THR A 4 -15.57 6.25 20.72
CA THR A 4 -14.31 6.29 19.95
C THR A 4 -13.81 7.70 19.63
N LEU A 5 -14.66 8.73 19.72
CA LEU A 5 -14.29 10.10 19.37
C LEU A 5 -13.62 10.89 20.52
N GLU A 6 -13.71 10.43 21.78
CA GLU A 6 -13.17 11.15 22.95
C GLU A 6 -11.63 11.18 23.02
N LYS A 7 -10.95 10.32 22.23
CA LYS A 7 -9.48 10.22 22.20
C LYS A 7 -8.84 10.90 21.00
N ILE A 8 -9.59 11.62 20.18
CA ILE A 8 -9.05 12.34 19.03
C ILE A 8 -8.43 13.65 19.52
N LYS A 9 -7.20 13.94 19.07
CA LYS A 9 -6.55 15.23 19.38
C LYS A 9 -7.42 16.37 18.85
N PRO A 10 -7.56 17.49 19.58
CA PRO A 10 -8.42 18.61 19.17
C PRO A 10 -8.04 19.18 17.79
N ASP A 11 -6.75 19.17 17.42
CA ASP A 11 -6.30 19.56 16.07
C ASP A 11 -6.85 18.65 14.97
N THR A 12 -6.90 17.34 15.23
CA THR A 12 -7.41 16.36 14.27
C THR A 12 -8.92 16.49 14.10
N LEU A 13 -9.65 16.77 15.19
CA LEU A 13 -11.08 17.03 15.16
C LEU A 13 -11.40 18.27 14.30
N ALA A 14 -10.66 19.36 14.50
CA ALA A 14 -10.84 20.59 13.71
C ALA A 14 -10.58 20.38 12.20
N ARG A 15 -9.64 19.49 11.84
CA ARG A 15 -9.40 19.13 10.43
C ARG A 15 -10.55 18.33 9.83
N ILE A 16 -11.08 17.37 10.59
CA ILE A 16 -12.22 16.54 10.20
C ILE A 16 -13.45 17.44 9.97
N GLU A 17 -13.75 18.35 10.90
CA GLU A 17 -14.87 19.29 10.78
C GLU A 17 -14.75 20.18 9.54
N LYS A 18 -13.57 20.76 9.29
CA LYS A 18 -13.33 21.59 8.10
C LYS A 18 -13.54 20.80 6.81
N GLN A 19 -13.07 19.56 6.77
CA GLN A 19 -13.18 18.71 5.59
C GLN A 19 -14.63 18.25 5.36
N ALA A 20 -15.36 17.92 6.42
CA ALA A 20 -16.78 17.60 6.36
C ALA A 20 -17.59 18.80 5.84
N GLN A 21 -17.32 20.00 6.37
CA GLN A 21 -17.97 21.24 5.94
C GLN A 21 -17.67 21.58 4.48
N PHE A 22 -16.42 21.41 4.04
CA PHE A 22 -16.03 21.62 2.64
C PHE A 22 -16.79 20.71 1.67
N LEU A 23 -17.06 19.47 2.09
CA LEU A 23 -17.80 18.49 1.30
C LEU A 23 -19.33 18.61 1.46
N GLY A 24 -19.81 19.52 2.30
CA GLY A 24 -21.23 19.68 2.60
C GLY A 24 -21.85 18.49 3.34
N LEU A 25 -21.04 17.75 4.10
CA LEU A 25 -21.44 16.56 4.84
C LEU A 25 -21.48 16.86 6.35
N SER A 26 -22.28 16.09 7.08
CA SER A 26 -22.10 16.01 8.53
C SER A 26 -20.77 15.28 8.86
N VAL A 27 -20.23 15.55 10.05
CA VAL A 27 -19.01 14.88 10.52
C VAL A 27 -19.17 13.37 10.53
N ASP A 28 -20.34 12.87 10.94
CA ASP A 28 -20.64 11.45 11.00
C ASP A 28 -20.70 10.82 9.59
N GLU A 29 -21.36 11.46 8.63
CA GLU A 29 -21.38 11.00 7.24
C GLU A 29 -20.00 11.03 6.59
N TYR A 30 -19.20 12.04 6.91
CA TYR A 30 -17.82 12.13 6.45
C TYR A 30 -16.98 10.98 7.01
N LEU A 31 -17.10 10.66 8.30
CA LEU A 31 -16.41 9.52 8.91
C LEU A 31 -16.89 8.18 8.34
N GLN A 32 -18.20 8.01 8.12
CA GLN A 32 -18.74 6.80 7.49
C GLN A 32 -18.23 6.60 6.06
N ARG A 33 -17.95 7.67 5.32
CA ARG A 33 -17.33 7.56 3.99
C ARG A 33 -15.84 7.22 4.03
N LEU A 34 -15.14 7.61 5.09
CA LEU A 34 -13.73 7.27 5.28
C LEU A 34 -13.54 5.81 5.72
N LEU A 35 -14.53 5.27 6.44
CA LEU A 35 -14.52 3.89 6.86
C LEU A 35 -15.04 3.01 5.71
N PRO A 36 -14.26 2.06 5.19
CA PRO A 36 -14.78 1.09 4.23
C PRO A 36 -15.96 0.34 4.87
N ILE A 37 -17.04 0.18 4.10
CA ILE A 37 -18.34 -0.38 4.52
C ILE A 37 -18.23 -1.83 5.01
N GLU A 38 -17.14 -2.50 4.68
CA GLU A 38 -16.88 -3.86 5.10
C GLU A 38 -15.53 -3.86 5.81
N GLU A 39 -15.51 -4.37 7.04
CA GLU A 39 -14.44 -5.24 7.49
C GLU A 39 -14.36 -6.43 6.51
N ARG A 40 -14.04 -6.18 5.23
CA ARG A 40 -13.36 -7.18 4.43
C ARG A 40 -12.06 -7.30 5.14
N GLU A 41 -12.01 -8.32 5.98
CA GLU A 41 -10.81 -8.93 6.47
C GLU A 41 -9.65 -8.50 5.58
N LEU A 42 -8.72 -7.74 6.12
CA LEU A 42 -7.34 -7.73 5.62
C LEU A 42 -6.72 -9.13 5.83
N ALA A 43 -7.53 -10.19 5.79
CA ALA A 43 -7.11 -11.52 5.45
C ALA A 43 -6.44 -11.36 4.09
N LEU A 44 -5.12 -11.40 4.14
CA LEU A 44 -4.32 -12.08 3.13
C LEU A 44 -5.22 -13.16 2.52
N LYS A 45 -5.65 -12.94 1.27
CA LYS A 45 -6.53 -13.86 0.53
C LYS A 45 -6.11 -15.29 0.91
N PRO A 46 -6.94 -16.07 1.61
CA PRO A 46 -6.60 -17.45 1.82
C PRO A 46 -6.72 -18.14 0.45
N GLU A 47 -5.69 -18.92 0.14
CA GLU A 47 -5.61 -19.81 -1.02
C GLU A 47 -5.26 -19.12 -2.34
N PHE A 48 -3.98 -18.79 -2.49
CA PHE A 48 -3.32 -19.07 -3.77
C PHE A 48 -3.35 -20.60 -3.91
N PRO A 49 -3.98 -21.18 -4.94
CA PRO A 49 -3.90 -22.62 -5.18
C PRO A 49 -2.43 -22.99 -5.34
N ASP A 50 -1.99 -24.09 -4.71
CA ASP A 50 -0.59 -24.54 -4.80
C ASP A 50 -0.13 -24.68 -6.26
N ASP A 51 -1.06 -25.07 -7.14
CA ASP A 51 -0.84 -25.19 -8.59
C ASP A 51 -0.45 -23.85 -9.27
N GLU A 52 -1.04 -22.74 -8.85
CA GLU A 52 -0.70 -21.40 -9.37
C GLU A 52 0.66 -20.93 -8.85
N PHE A 53 0.98 -21.26 -7.60
CA PHE A 53 2.28 -20.96 -7.00
C PHE A 53 3.41 -21.76 -7.67
N GLU A 54 3.20 -23.05 -7.94
CA GLU A 54 4.16 -23.91 -8.62
C GLU A 54 4.41 -23.45 -10.07
N GLN A 55 3.37 -23.01 -10.78
CA GLN A 55 3.53 -22.43 -12.12
C GLN A 55 4.33 -21.12 -12.10
N ASP A 56 4.05 -20.21 -11.18
CA ASP A 56 4.81 -18.97 -11.04
C ASP A 56 6.28 -19.25 -10.72
N MET A 57 6.55 -20.25 -9.87
CA MET A 57 7.92 -20.62 -9.53
C MET A 57 8.66 -21.31 -10.66
N ALA A 58 7.97 -22.14 -11.45
CA ALA A 58 8.52 -22.71 -12.67
C ALA A 58 8.87 -21.61 -13.69
N GLN A 59 7.98 -20.63 -13.91
CA GLN A 59 8.24 -19.51 -14.82
C GLN A 59 9.40 -18.62 -14.35
N PHE A 60 9.53 -18.39 -13.05
CA PHE A 60 10.66 -17.65 -12.48
C PHE A 60 12.00 -18.39 -12.65
N ALA A 61 11.99 -19.72 -12.48
CA ALA A 61 13.18 -20.55 -12.66
C ALA A 61 13.57 -20.74 -14.13
N ASP A 62 12.60 -20.65 -15.05
CA ASP A 62 12.77 -20.85 -16.49
C ASP A 62 13.13 -19.55 -17.25
N VAL A 63 13.46 -18.47 -16.51
CA VAL A 63 14.06 -17.26 -17.09
C VAL A 63 15.46 -17.60 -17.60
N THR A 64 15.50 -18.16 -18.81
CA THR A 64 16.72 -18.44 -19.57
C THR A 64 17.33 -17.16 -20.15
N GLU A 65 16.57 -16.07 -20.16
CA GLU A 65 17.06 -14.75 -20.54
C GLU A 65 17.49 -14.01 -19.28
N LEU A 66 18.78 -14.14 -18.95
CA LEU A 66 19.51 -13.05 -18.30
C LEU A 66 19.16 -11.80 -19.10
N ASN A 67 18.24 -10.98 -18.59
CA ASN A 67 17.98 -9.65 -19.12
C ASN A 67 19.36 -9.06 -19.39
N ASP A 68 19.68 -8.88 -20.68
CA ASP A 68 20.91 -8.22 -21.10
C ASP A 68 20.88 -6.89 -20.39
N ARG A 69 21.60 -6.79 -19.26
CA ARG A 69 21.61 -5.60 -18.44
C ARG A 69 22.30 -4.56 -19.31
N LYS A 70 21.52 -3.82 -20.09
CA LYS A 70 21.90 -2.52 -20.66
C LYS A 70 21.98 -1.48 -19.55
N GLY A 71 22.58 -1.84 -18.41
CA GLY A 71 23.15 -0.86 -17.53
C GLY A 71 24.40 -0.35 -18.24
N SER A 72 24.41 0.91 -18.63
CA SER A 72 25.59 1.58 -19.17
C SER A 72 26.68 1.78 -18.13
N TYR A 73 26.44 1.37 -16.88
CA TYR A 73 27.38 1.49 -15.79
C TYR A 73 28.49 0.46 -15.97
N SER A 74 29.67 0.95 -16.34
CA SER A 74 30.86 0.12 -16.35
C SER A 74 31.33 -0.12 -14.93
N ARG A 75 32.21 -1.11 -14.74
CA ARG A 75 32.83 -1.36 -13.43
C ARG A 75 33.64 -0.14 -12.95
N GLU A 76 34.15 0.67 -13.88
CA GLU A 76 34.88 1.91 -13.58
C GLU A 76 33.95 3.02 -13.03
N ASP A 77 32.65 3.01 -13.34
CA ASP A 77 31.69 3.99 -12.77
C ASP A 77 31.36 3.71 -11.30
N ILE A 78 31.54 2.46 -10.86
CA ILE A 78 31.18 1.99 -9.52
C ILE A 78 32.38 2.05 -8.57
N TYR A 79 33.58 1.87 -9.11
CA TYR A 79 34.83 1.96 -8.36
C TYR A 79 35.64 3.14 -8.89
N PHE A 80 35.61 4.26 -8.17
CA PHE A 80 36.63 5.29 -8.34
C PHE A 80 37.93 4.72 -7.78
N ASP A 81 38.80 4.20 -8.65
CA ASP A 81 40.18 3.91 -8.29
C ASP A 81 40.81 5.24 -7.85
N HIS A 82 40.94 5.41 -6.54
CA HIS A 82 41.76 6.44 -5.94
C HIS A 82 43.20 5.90 -5.87
N ASP A 83 43.99 6.25 -6.88
CA ASP A 83 45.45 6.34 -6.77
C ASP A 83 45.87 7.81 -6.85
#